data_AF-A0A2N0VGH2-F1
#
_entry.id   AF-A0A2N0VGH2-F1
#
_cell.length_a   1.000
_cell.length_b   1.000
_cell.length_c   1.000
_cell.angle_alpha   90.00
_cell.angle_beta   90.00
_cell.angle_gamma   90.00
#
_symmetry.space_group_name_H-M   'P 1'
#
loop_
_entity.id
_entity.type
_entity.pdbx_description
1 polymer ?
#
loop_
_entity_poly.entity_id
_entity_poly.type
_entity_poly.pdbx_seq_one_letter_code
_entity_poly.pdbx_strand_id
1 'polypeptide(L)'
;MNRAERIQRIDYLVREESDLGSFTAERMEFSELLFTELQLVLNEVHGMNASLRFWKLIVEDHLLAEVLRKDNLRDTNWTGNPEWYAVVNFSNYPTFKEKIRNLGGHLIRSLKTRKVKAEINRLLQKKSEIYIGFNGLPVPEVNNNAAIFARSYPFIFGNGDSKKREILNKIAEKYTSQFLRNIIRRIPKIYIENFNKLYNSVELYEPERKTFHVHLTDSLSETMMIAKYSEEGAKLVWYQHGCYYGEVVHKYRGYFEHSTGDQFRTWGYKEHPIDEPWSAYRLEVFRQKLPQNAEEPTYDLMLCYAAMDERNKNRFIRNTGYLLDELDSVKYKKILARPRPVNSRVSASDQFSFISDARVVVAPDGSSIARQVSKSRIVLQMRVPSTNFLECIYCDHPVIGLLDNDQPTEIVTPFYEHFLKRGLLHRDMESAVQFLNEVNLENWWTEITQSREYQAYKQTFTNSDQFKETIVR
;
A
#
# COMPACT_ATOMS: atom_id res chain seq x y z
N MET A 1 2.28 -24.32 -19.10
CA MET A 1 3.72 -24.05 -19.23
C MET A 1 4.50 -25.02 -18.34
N ASN A 2 5.37 -25.85 -18.92
CA ASN A 2 6.25 -26.72 -18.16
C ASN A 2 7.36 -25.91 -17.47
N ARG A 3 8.16 -26.53 -16.60
CA ARG A 3 9.19 -25.82 -15.81
C ARG A 3 10.26 -25.15 -16.68
N ALA A 4 10.70 -25.80 -17.75
CA ALA A 4 11.74 -25.26 -18.62
C ALA A 4 11.25 -24.03 -19.38
N GLU A 5 10.03 -24.09 -19.92
CA GLU A 5 9.37 -22.95 -20.58
C GLU A 5 9.19 -21.76 -19.61
N ARG A 6 8.80 -22.02 -18.35
CA ARG A 6 8.66 -20.95 -17.34
C ARG A 6 9.98 -20.25 -17.05
N ILE A 7 11.06 -21.01 -16.89
CA ILE A 7 12.40 -20.45 -16.65
C ILE A 7 12.84 -19.61 -17.86
N GLN A 8 12.62 -20.09 -19.08
CA GLN A 8 12.94 -19.33 -20.29
C GLN A 8 12.12 -18.02 -20.38
N ARG A 9 10.84 -18.07 -20.02
CA ARG A 9 9.97 -16.88 -19.99
C ARG A 9 10.41 -15.88 -18.93
N ILE A 10 10.80 -16.35 -17.74
CA ILE A 10 11.40 -15.51 -16.69
C ILE A 10 12.66 -14.81 -17.21
N ASP A 11 13.58 -15.54 -17.85
CA ASP A 11 14.83 -14.96 -18.38
C ASP A 11 14.58 -13.96 -19.51
N TYR A 12 13.53 -14.17 -20.30
CA TYR A 12 13.07 -13.20 -21.30
C TYR A 12 12.60 -11.90 -20.61
N LEU A 13 11.69 -12.00 -19.64
CA LEU A 13 11.14 -10.83 -18.92
C LEU A 13 12.25 -10.08 -18.17
N VAL A 14 13.19 -10.78 -17.56
CA VAL A 14 14.35 -10.14 -16.90
C VAL A 14 15.21 -9.32 -17.88
N ARG A 15 15.26 -9.67 -19.17
CA ARG A 15 16.08 -8.98 -20.18
C ARG A 15 15.37 -7.81 -20.84
N GLU A 16 14.11 -7.99 -21.23
CA GLU A 16 13.36 -7.01 -22.03
C GLU A 16 12.78 -5.87 -21.18
N GLU A 17 12.58 -6.10 -19.88
CA GLU A 17 11.86 -5.16 -19.02
C GLU A 17 12.72 -4.00 -18.47
N SER A 18 13.68 -3.43 -19.23
CA SER A 18 14.51 -2.33 -18.70
C SER A 18 13.72 -1.06 -18.37
N ASP A 19 12.51 -0.90 -18.92
CA ASP A 19 11.69 0.32 -18.81
C ASP A 19 10.21 0.08 -18.50
N LEU A 20 9.82 -1.10 -18.00
CA LEU A 20 8.43 -1.26 -17.57
C LEU A 20 8.14 -0.26 -16.45
N GLY A 21 7.21 0.66 -16.74
CA GLY A 21 6.56 1.48 -15.74
C GLY A 21 6.08 0.60 -14.58
N SER A 22 5.87 1.19 -13.41
CA SER A 22 5.69 0.45 -12.16
C SER A 22 4.52 -0.58 -12.14
N PHE A 23 3.67 -0.66 -13.18
CA PHE A 23 2.39 -1.38 -13.18
C PHE A 23 1.99 -1.96 -14.57
N THR A 24 2.80 -2.80 -15.22
CA THR A 24 2.36 -3.44 -16.49
C THR A 24 1.90 -4.89 -16.31
N ALA A 25 1.14 -5.40 -17.28
CA ALA A 25 0.67 -6.79 -17.30
C ALA A 25 1.83 -7.80 -17.30
N GLU A 26 2.92 -7.49 -18.00
CA GLU A 26 4.14 -8.30 -18.06
C GLU A 26 4.76 -8.45 -16.66
N ARG A 27 4.77 -7.39 -15.86
CA ARG A 27 5.29 -7.45 -14.49
C ARG A 27 4.46 -8.39 -13.60
N MET A 28 3.14 -8.46 -13.84
CA MET A 28 2.25 -9.36 -13.10
C MET A 28 2.49 -10.81 -13.54
N GLU A 29 2.56 -11.06 -14.85
CA GLU A 29 2.95 -12.36 -15.41
C GLU A 29 4.29 -12.81 -14.83
N PHE A 30 5.29 -11.93 -14.85
CA PHE A 30 6.61 -12.19 -14.30
C PHE A 30 6.56 -12.61 -12.83
N SER A 31 5.78 -11.89 -12.03
CA SER A 31 5.62 -12.17 -10.61
C SER A 31 4.94 -13.52 -10.36
N GLU A 32 3.91 -13.87 -11.13
CA GLU A 32 3.24 -15.17 -11.05
C GLU A 32 4.15 -16.34 -11.40
N LEU A 33 4.97 -16.19 -12.45
CA LEU A 33 5.96 -17.18 -12.82
C LEU A 33 6.99 -17.38 -11.70
N LEU A 34 7.44 -16.29 -11.07
CA LEU A 34 8.36 -16.36 -9.94
C LEU A 34 7.72 -17.00 -8.71
N PHE A 35 6.49 -16.65 -8.35
CA PHE A 35 5.78 -17.29 -7.25
C PHE A 35 5.64 -18.80 -7.47
N THR A 36 5.31 -19.22 -8.69
CA THR A 36 5.18 -20.63 -9.06
C THR A 36 6.50 -21.38 -8.86
N GLU A 37 7.62 -20.81 -9.32
CA GLU A 37 8.94 -21.44 -9.10
C GLU A 37 9.36 -21.43 -7.63
N LEU A 38 9.13 -20.33 -6.91
CA LEU A 38 9.46 -20.23 -5.49
C LEU A 38 8.63 -21.19 -4.63
N GLN A 39 7.36 -21.43 -4.96
CA GLN A 39 6.55 -22.45 -4.28
C GLN A 39 7.23 -23.81 -4.35
N LEU A 40 7.67 -24.24 -5.54
CA LEU A 40 8.31 -25.55 -5.73
C LEU A 40 9.59 -25.66 -4.89
N VAL A 41 10.42 -24.62 -4.92
CA VAL A 41 11.66 -24.54 -4.15
C VAL A 41 11.38 -24.59 -2.64
N LEU A 42 10.43 -23.79 -2.16
CA LEU A 42 10.11 -23.70 -0.74
C LEU A 42 9.47 -24.98 -0.21
N ASN A 43 8.61 -25.63 -0.99
CA ASN A 43 8.07 -26.95 -0.68
C ASN A 43 9.18 -28.03 -0.58
N GLU A 44 10.14 -28.05 -1.53
CA GLU A 44 11.29 -28.97 -1.49
C GLU A 44 12.18 -28.71 -0.26
N VAL A 45 12.50 -27.44 0.03
CA VAL A 45 13.32 -27.07 1.19
C VAL A 45 12.65 -27.46 2.49
N HIS A 46 11.35 -27.19 2.63
CA HIS A 46 10.64 -27.41 3.89
C HIS A 46 10.14 -28.85 4.06
N GLY A 47 10.08 -29.63 2.98
CA GLY A 47 9.51 -30.97 3.00
C GLY A 47 8.00 -30.93 3.19
N MET A 48 7.33 -29.96 2.58
CA MET A 48 5.89 -29.74 2.67
C MET A 48 5.27 -29.61 1.29
N ASN A 49 3.95 -29.65 1.22
CA ASN A 49 3.20 -29.47 -0.02
C ASN A 49 2.19 -28.33 0.11
N ALA A 50 2.65 -27.15 0.53
CA ALA A 50 1.78 -26.00 0.70
C ALA A 50 1.40 -25.39 -0.66
N SER A 51 0.20 -24.84 -0.72
CA SER A 51 -0.37 -24.22 -1.92
C SER A 51 0.40 -22.98 -2.38
N LEU A 52 0.13 -22.55 -3.62
CA LEU A 52 0.71 -21.33 -4.17
C LEU A 52 0.21 -20.10 -3.37
N ARG A 53 -1.06 -20.13 -2.97
CA ARG A 53 -1.69 -19.11 -2.13
C ARG A 53 -0.97 -18.95 -0.80
N PHE A 54 -0.63 -20.05 -0.13
CA PHE A 54 0.16 -20.02 1.11
C PHE A 54 1.49 -19.30 0.90
N TRP A 55 2.28 -19.71 -0.09
CA TRP A 55 3.59 -19.11 -0.30
C TRP A 55 3.52 -17.66 -0.77
N LYS A 56 2.55 -17.31 -1.62
CA LYS A 56 2.27 -15.91 -2.00
C LYS A 56 2.11 -15.04 -0.76
N LEU A 57 1.24 -15.43 0.17
CA LEU A 57 1.06 -14.71 1.45
C LEU A 57 2.37 -14.53 2.20
N ILE A 58 3.20 -15.58 2.30
CA ILE A 58 4.44 -15.53 3.09
C ILE A 58 5.55 -14.67 2.46
N VAL A 59 5.78 -14.80 1.15
CA VAL A 59 6.98 -14.26 0.50
C VAL A 59 6.74 -13.06 -0.42
N GLU A 60 5.51 -12.51 -0.48
CA GLU A 60 5.15 -11.37 -1.34
C GLU A 60 6.15 -10.21 -1.23
N ASP A 61 6.35 -9.67 -0.03
CA ASP A 61 7.21 -8.51 0.20
C ASP A 61 8.65 -8.76 -0.26
N HIS A 62 9.14 -9.98 -0.08
CA HIS A 62 10.48 -10.35 -0.54
C HIS A 62 10.54 -10.38 -2.07
N LEU A 63 9.59 -11.06 -2.72
CA LEU A 63 9.56 -11.17 -4.17
C LEU A 63 9.47 -9.79 -4.82
N LEU A 64 8.57 -8.95 -4.31
CA LEU A 64 8.42 -7.56 -4.74
C LEU A 64 9.73 -6.79 -4.71
N ALA A 65 10.45 -6.89 -3.59
CA ALA A 65 11.72 -6.21 -3.41
C ALA A 65 12.79 -6.71 -4.37
N GLU A 66 12.82 -8.01 -4.69
CA GLU A 66 13.78 -8.55 -5.65
C GLU A 66 13.42 -8.23 -7.11
N VAL A 67 12.13 -8.22 -7.47
CA VAL A 67 11.67 -7.75 -8.81
C VAL A 67 12.07 -6.30 -9.05
N LEU A 68 11.94 -5.44 -8.02
CA LEU A 68 12.40 -4.04 -8.09
C LEU A 68 13.93 -3.89 -8.22
N ARG A 69 14.69 -4.95 -8.01
CA ARG A 69 16.17 -4.98 -8.02
C ARG A 69 16.73 -5.91 -9.08
N LYS A 70 15.91 -6.30 -10.06
CA LYS A 70 16.26 -7.37 -11.01
C LYS A 70 17.57 -7.14 -11.76
N ASP A 71 17.90 -5.89 -12.10
CA ASP A 71 19.13 -5.57 -12.82
C ASP A 71 20.37 -5.92 -12.00
N ASN A 72 20.33 -5.67 -10.68
CA ASN A 72 21.41 -6.05 -9.76
C ASN A 72 21.56 -7.58 -9.65
N LEU A 73 20.46 -8.32 -9.82
CA LEU A 73 20.41 -9.76 -9.65
C LEU A 73 20.71 -10.54 -10.95
N ARG A 74 20.64 -9.90 -12.11
CA ARG A 74 20.88 -10.56 -13.39
C ARG A 74 22.36 -10.84 -13.63
N ASP A 75 23.21 -9.86 -13.34
CA ASP A 75 24.59 -9.85 -13.86
C ASP A 75 25.66 -10.17 -12.79
N THR A 76 25.28 -10.29 -11.52
CA THR A 76 26.23 -10.55 -10.43
C THR A 76 26.02 -11.91 -9.80
N ASN A 77 27.09 -12.67 -9.55
CA ASN A 77 27.00 -13.85 -8.69
C ASN A 77 26.86 -13.40 -7.24
N TRP A 78 25.68 -13.57 -6.66
CA TRP A 78 25.48 -13.21 -5.26
C TRP A 78 26.16 -14.20 -4.32
N THR A 79 27.02 -13.68 -3.46
CA THR A 79 27.77 -14.42 -2.42
C THR A 79 27.53 -13.87 -1.02
N GLY A 80 26.61 -12.92 -0.88
CA GLY A 80 26.32 -12.27 0.39
C GLY A 80 25.64 -13.18 1.41
N ASN A 81 25.47 -12.67 2.62
CA ASN A 81 24.59 -13.30 3.61
C ASN A 81 23.14 -12.84 3.38
N PRO A 82 22.15 -13.74 3.45
CA PRO A 82 20.76 -13.35 3.28
C PRO A 82 20.30 -12.50 4.46
N GLU A 83 19.36 -11.60 4.20
CA GLU A 83 18.76 -10.77 5.24
C GLU A 83 18.01 -11.62 6.27
N TRP A 84 17.86 -11.10 7.48
CA TRP A 84 17.04 -11.78 8.49
C TRP A 84 15.55 -11.74 8.14
N TYR A 85 15.07 -10.58 7.73
CA TYR A 85 13.66 -10.31 7.42
C TYR A 85 13.52 -9.80 5.99
N ALA A 86 12.33 -9.93 5.40
CA ALA A 86 12.02 -9.28 4.15
C ALA A 86 12.20 -7.76 4.28
N VAL A 87 12.80 -7.15 3.27
CA VAL A 87 12.96 -5.70 3.19
C VAL A 87 11.73 -5.15 2.49
N VAL A 88 10.87 -4.47 3.23
CA VAL A 88 9.66 -3.87 2.67
C VAL A 88 10.03 -2.64 1.82
N ASN A 89 9.77 -2.71 0.52
CA ASN A 89 9.70 -1.58 -0.42
C ASN A 89 10.87 -0.58 -0.42
N PHE A 90 12.10 -1.04 -0.61
CA PHE A 90 13.23 -0.17 -0.95
C PHE A 90 13.89 -0.62 -2.25
N SER A 91 13.99 0.30 -3.23
CA SER A 91 14.80 0.11 -4.44
C SER A 91 16.28 -0.17 -4.07
N ASN A 92 16.74 0.36 -2.93
CA ASN A 92 18.08 0.15 -2.41
C ASN A 92 18.12 -0.93 -1.32
N TYR A 93 19.28 -1.57 -1.17
CA TYR A 93 19.52 -2.47 -0.05
C TYR A 93 19.67 -1.68 1.25
N PRO A 94 19.13 -2.18 2.38
CA PRO A 94 19.27 -1.49 3.65
C PRO A 94 20.74 -1.45 4.06
N THR A 95 21.18 -0.29 4.51
CA THR A 95 22.50 -0.12 5.10
C THR A 95 22.63 -0.96 6.37
N PHE A 96 23.85 -1.27 6.80
CA PHE A 96 24.08 -2.00 8.06
C PHE A 96 23.39 -1.32 9.25
N LYS A 97 23.43 0.01 9.33
CA LYS A 97 22.76 0.80 10.36
C LYS A 97 21.24 0.59 10.36
N GLU A 98 20.62 0.54 9.18
CA GLU A 98 19.19 0.29 9.05
C GLU A 98 18.82 -1.14 9.44
N LYS A 99 19.64 -2.13 9.08
CA LYS A 99 19.45 -3.52 9.52
C LYS A 99 19.43 -3.64 11.04
N ILE A 100 20.41 -3.04 11.72
CA ILE A 100 20.49 -3.02 13.19
C ILE A 100 19.29 -2.28 13.78
N ARG A 101 18.91 -1.12 13.23
CA ARG A 101 17.74 -0.36 13.68
C ARG A 101 16.45 -1.18 13.54
N ASN A 102 16.25 -1.84 12.40
CA ASN A 102 15.07 -2.67 12.14
C ASN A 102 15.02 -3.87 13.09
N LEU A 103 16.17 -4.52 13.34
CA LEU A 103 16.29 -5.61 14.29
C LEU A 103 15.98 -5.15 15.72
N GLY A 104 16.53 -4.02 16.16
CA GLY A 104 16.23 -3.42 17.47
C GLY A 104 14.77 -3.02 17.62
N GLY A 105 14.17 -2.45 16.58
CA GLY A 105 12.74 -2.13 16.55
C GLY A 105 11.85 -3.37 16.62
N HIS A 106 12.24 -4.47 15.95
CA HIS A 106 11.55 -5.76 16.06
C HIS A 106 11.68 -6.37 17.45
N LEU A 107 12.86 -6.30 18.08
CA LEU A 107 13.09 -6.75 19.45
C LEU A 107 12.18 -6.07 20.46
N ILE A 108 12.16 -4.73 20.43
CA ILE A 108 11.34 -3.92 21.34
C ILE A 108 9.86 -4.28 21.16
N ARG A 109 9.40 -4.45 19.91
CA ARG A 109 8.02 -4.86 19.63
C ARG A 109 7.73 -6.28 20.12
N SER A 110 8.65 -7.23 19.89
CA SER A 110 8.50 -8.62 20.31
C SER A 110 8.40 -8.78 21.82
N LEU A 111 9.16 -7.99 22.59
CA LEU A 111 9.08 -7.97 24.04
C LEU A 111 7.71 -7.45 24.53
N LYS A 112 7.17 -6.42 23.87
CA LYS A 112 5.85 -5.87 24.19
C LYS A 112 4.71 -6.87 23.89
N THR A 113 4.87 -7.73 22.89
CA THR A 113 3.78 -8.63 22.43
C THR A 113 3.73 -9.99 23.10
N ARG A 114 4.63 -10.31 24.06
CA ARG A 114 4.60 -11.63 24.74
C ARG A 114 3.27 -11.94 25.42
N LYS A 115 2.66 -10.93 26.06
CA LYS A 115 1.35 -11.07 26.72
C LYS A 115 0.19 -11.23 25.73
N VAL A 116 0.38 -10.72 24.50
CA VAL A 116 -0.65 -10.71 23.45
C VAL A 116 -0.87 -12.11 22.87
N LYS A 117 0.11 -13.02 22.92
CA LYS A 117 -0.03 -14.36 22.32
C LYS A 117 -1.16 -15.19 22.95
N ALA A 118 -1.24 -15.21 24.29
CA ALA A 118 -2.30 -15.96 24.97
C ALA A 118 -3.69 -15.38 24.66
N GLU A 119 -3.78 -14.05 24.55
CA GLU A 119 -5.01 -13.38 24.13
C GLU A 119 -5.39 -13.72 22.69
N ILE A 120 -4.43 -13.73 21.76
CA ILE A 120 -4.63 -14.16 20.38
C ILE A 120 -5.21 -15.57 20.31
N ASN A 121 -4.60 -16.55 20.98
CA ASN A 121 -5.08 -17.92 20.97
C ASN A 121 -6.50 -18.02 21.54
N ARG A 122 -6.78 -17.30 22.63
CA ARG A 122 -8.13 -17.23 23.22
C ARG A 122 -9.16 -16.63 22.26
N LEU A 123 -8.77 -15.61 21.48
CA LEU A 123 -9.64 -15.01 20.46
C LEU A 123 -9.89 -16.00 19.31
N LEU A 124 -8.84 -16.64 18.79
CA LEU A 124 -8.94 -17.62 17.71
C LEU A 124 -9.80 -18.83 18.09
N GLN A 125 -9.80 -19.26 19.36
CA GLN A 125 -10.70 -20.31 19.85
C GLN A 125 -12.18 -19.91 19.83
N LYS A 126 -12.49 -18.65 20.09
CA LYS A 126 -13.87 -18.19 20.35
C LYS A 126 -14.54 -17.48 19.18
N LYS A 127 -13.77 -16.94 18.25
CA LYS A 127 -14.24 -15.98 17.25
C LYS A 127 -14.10 -16.56 15.85
N SER A 128 -15.13 -16.44 15.02
CA SER A 128 -15.08 -16.87 13.61
C SER A 128 -14.55 -15.75 12.72
N GLU A 129 -14.89 -14.50 13.01
CA GLU A 129 -14.49 -13.33 12.22
C GLU A 129 -13.29 -12.63 12.86
N ILE A 130 -12.15 -12.62 12.17
CA ILE A 130 -10.89 -12.07 12.68
C ILE A 130 -10.48 -10.86 11.84
N TYR A 131 -10.46 -9.67 12.45
CA TYR A 131 -10.16 -8.40 11.77
C TYR A 131 -8.70 -7.99 11.99
N ILE A 132 -7.92 -7.86 10.93
CA ILE A 132 -6.49 -7.52 10.95
C ILE A 132 -6.27 -6.18 10.23
N GLY A 133 -5.51 -5.29 10.85
CA GLY A 133 -5.15 -3.98 10.25
C GLY A 133 -6.21 -2.88 10.36
N PHE A 134 -7.27 -3.08 11.17
CA PHE A 134 -8.36 -2.12 11.38
C PHE A 134 -8.10 -1.12 12.53
N ASN A 135 -6.83 -0.84 12.86
CA ASN A 135 -6.48 0.01 14.01
C ASN A 135 -7.02 1.44 13.83
N GLY A 136 -8.02 1.82 14.64
CA GLY A 136 -8.66 3.13 14.58
C GLY A 136 -9.62 3.32 13.42
N LEU A 137 -9.98 2.25 12.72
CA LEU A 137 -11.09 2.22 11.77
C LEU A 137 -12.34 1.70 12.49
N PRO A 138 -13.53 2.23 12.17
CA PRO A 138 -14.77 1.58 12.58
C PRO A 138 -14.78 0.18 11.95
N VAL A 139 -14.90 -0.83 12.79
CA VAL A 139 -15.15 -2.20 12.33
C VAL A 139 -16.65 -2.33 12.13
N PRO A 140 -17.14 -2.90 11.02
CA PRO A 140 -18.57 -3.18 10.86
C PRO A 140 -19.09 -3.89 12.11
N GLU A 141 -20.30 -3.54 12.54
CA GLU A 141 -20.92 -3.99 13.80
C GLU A 141 -20.42 -5.38 14.18
N VAL A 142 -19.49 -5.37 15.14
CA VAL A 142 -18.80 -6.56 15.59
C VAL A 142 -19.87 -7.37 16.30
N ASN A 143 -20.52 -8.27 15.57
CA ASN A 143 -21.36 -9.28 16.18
C ASN A 143 -20.54 -9.97 17.30
N ASN A 144 -21.21 -10.66 18.22
CA ASN A 144 -20.51 -11.32 19.33
C ASN A 144 -19.46 -12.36 18.87
N ASN A 145 -19.33 -12.65 17.58
CA ASN A 145 -18.38 -13.58 16.99
C ASN A 145 -17.15 -12.93 16.33
N ALA A 146 -17.06 -11.59 16.31
CA ALA A 146 -15.94 -10.87 15.73
C ALA A 146 -14.90 -10.40 16.77
N ALA A 147 -13.63 -10.27 16.34
CA ALA A 147 -12.55 -9.70 17.14
C ALA A 147 -11.50 -8.97 16.29
N ILE A 148 -10.99 -7.86 16.82
CA ILE A 148 -9.84 -7.15 16.25
C ILE A 148 -8.56 -7.84 16.74
N PHE A 149 -7.75 -8.28 15.78
CA PHE A 149 -6.49 -8.92 16.03
C PHE A 149 -5.44 -7.89 16.47
N ALA A 150 -4.89 -8.10 17.66
CA ALA A 150 -3.79 -7.28 18.15
C ALA A 150 -2.48 -7.64 17.44
N ARG A 151 -1.71 -6.64 17.03
CA ARG A 151 -0.42 -6.84 16.38
C ARG A 151 0.50 -7.68 17.27
N SER A 152 1.06 -8.74 16.70
CA SER A 152 2.06 -9.57 17.37
C SER A 152 3.39 -9.53 16.63
N TYR A 153 4.50 -9.63 17.37
CA TYR A 153 5.83 -9.75 16.79
C TYR A 153 6.52 -10.94 17.47
N PRO A 154 6.73 -12.06 16.77
CA PRO A 154 7.29 -13.24 17.39
C PRO A 154 8.77 -13.00 17.70
N PHE A 155 9.18 -13.43 18.89
CA PHE A 155 10.59 -13.37 19.29
C PHE A 155 11.34 -14.49 18.56
N ILE A 156 11.94 -14.15 17.42
CA ILE A 156 12.68 -15.11 16.58
C ILE A 156 14.14 -14.67 16.53
N PHE A 157 14.95 -15.36 17.32
CA PHE A 157 16.41 -15.20 17.37
C PHE A 157 17.11 -16.55 17.22
N GLY A 158 18.39 -16.46 16.84
CA GLY A 158 19.27 -17.60 16.60
C GLY A 158 19.36 -17.98 15.13
N ASN A 159 20.37 -18.78 14.80
CA ASN A 159 20.71 -19.10 13.42
C ASN A 159 19.66 -19.95 12.68
N GLY A 160 18.65 -20.45 13.40
CA GLY A 160 17.65 -21.37 12.85
C GLY A 160 18.29 -22.69 12.42
N ASP A 161 17.68 -23.37 11.46
CA ASP A 161 18.20 -24.58 10.83
C ASP A 161 19.05 -24.23 9.60
N SER A 162 20.37 -24.13 9.78
CA SER A 162 21.30 -23.82 8.68
C SER A 162 21.32 -24.88 7.58
N LYS A 163 20.90 -26.14 7.86
CA LYS A 163 20.84 -27.19 6.84
C LYS A 163 19.79 -26.86 5.77
N LYS A 164 18.70 -26.17 6.14
CA LYS A 164 17.70 -25.68 5.17
C LYS A 164 18.32 -24.73 4.15
N ARG A 165 19.27 -23.87 4.57
CA ARG A 165 20.01 -22.99 3.66
C ARG A 165 20.93 -23.78 2.72
N GLU A 166 21.61 -24.81 3.22
CA GLU A 166 22.44 -25.68 2.37
C GLU A 166 21.61 -26.38 1.29
N ILE A 167 20.42 -26.89 1.65
CA ILE A 167 19.46 -27.49 0.70
C ILE A 167 19.02 -26.45 -0.33
N LEU A 168 18.61 -25.26 0.12
CA LEU A 168 18.20 -24.16 -0.77
C LEU A 168 19.30 -23.78 -1.76
N ASN A 169 20.55 -23.67 -1.31
CA ASN A 169 21.68 -23.36 -2.18
C ASN A 169 21.92 -24.47 -3.21
N LYS A 170 21.85 -25.75 -2.80
CA LYS A 170 21.93 -26.89 -3.73
C LYS A 170 20.83 -26.87 -4.77
N ILE A 171 19.60 -26.48 -4.40
CA ILE A 171 18.49 -26.30 -5.35
C ILE A 171 18.79 -25.15 -6.31
N ALA A 172 19.30 -24.02 -5.80
CA ALA A 172 19.65 -22.85 -6.60
C ALA A 172 20.70 -23.18 -7.69
N GLU A 173 21.68 -24.03 -7.39
CA GLU A 173 22.69 -24.47 -8.39
C GLU A 173 22.07 -25.20 -9.59
N LYS A 174 20.90 -25.81 -9.43
CA LYS A 174 20.20 -26.51 -10.52
C LYS A 174 19.62 -25.53 -11.56
N TYR A 175 19.46 -24.25 -11.22
CA TYR A 175 18.93 -23.23 -12.12
C TYR A 175 20.05 -22.66 -13.00
N THR A 176 19.82 -22.66 -14.33
CA THR A 176 20.70 -22.02 -15.32
C THR A 176 20.55 -20.50 -15.32
N SER A 177 19.36 -20.00 -15.00
CA SER A 177 19.07 -18.57 -14.82
C SER A 177 19.83 -18.01 -13.62
N GLN A 178 20.76 -17.08 -13.88
CA GLN A 178 21.52 -16.39 -12.83
C GLN A 178 20.60 -15.59 -11.90
N PHE A 179 19.59 -14.95 -12.47
CA PHE A 179 18.59 -14.19 -11.74
C PHE A 179 17.82 -15.07 -10.74
N LEU A 180 17.27 -16.19 -11.20
CA LEU A 180 16.54 -17.12 -10.32
C LEU A 180 17.44 -17.70 -9.24
N ARG A 181 18.65 -18.12 -9.60
CA ARG A 181 19.65 -18.61 -8.63
C ARG A 181 19.89 -17.59 -7.52
N ASN A 182 20.04 -16.31 -7.88
CA ASN A 182 20.25 -15.25 -6.92
C ASN A 182 19.03 -14.97 -6.05
N ILE A 183 17.82 -14.90 -6.62
CA ILE A 183 16.59 -14.75 -5.82
C ILE A 183 16.47 -15.87 -4.80
N ILE A 184 16.63 -17.13 -5.23
CA ILE A 184 16.54 -18.30 -4.37
C ILE A 184 17.55 -18.23 -3.22
N ARG A 185 18.82 -17.94 -3.52
CA ARG A 185 19.87 -17.83 -2.49
C ARG A 185 19.61 -16.69 -1.50
N ARG A 186 18.93 -15.64 -1.94
CA ARG A 186 18.65 -14.42 -1.15
C ARG A 186 17.40 -14.49 -0.29
N ILE A 187 16.59 -15.56 -0.39
CA ILE A 187 15.38 -15.70 0.43
C ILE A 187 15.74 -15.46 1.92
N PRO A 188 15.07 -14.53 2.61
CA PRO A 188 15.39 -14.17 3.99
C PRO A 188 15.42 -15.33 4.97
N LYS A 189 16.22 -15.20 6.03
CA LYS A 189 16.41 -16.27 7.02
C LYS A 189 15.15 -16.68 7.74
N ILE A 190 14.21 -15.75 7.86
CA ILE A 190 12.93 -16.00 8.51
C ILE A 190 12.05 -17.00 7.73
N TYR A 191 12.21 -17.10 6.42
CA TYR A 191 11.45 -18.02 5.55
C TYR A 191 12.16 -19.34 5.28
N ILE A 192 13.42 -19.49 5.71
CA ILE A 192 14.23 -20.69 5.47
C ILE A 192 14.66 -21.26 6.82
N GLU A 193 15.66 -20.67 7.47
CA GLU A 193 16.25 -21.21 8.69
C GLU A 193 15.29 -21.13 9.90
N ASN A 194 14.47 -20.09 9.98
CA ASN A 194 13.55 -19.88 11.11
C ASN A 194 12.07 -20.15 10.79
N PHE A 195 11.78 -20.68 9.60
CA PHE A 195 10.41 -20.93 9.14
C PHE A 195 9.63 -21.81 10.12
N ASN A 196 10.18 -22.97 10.50
CA ASN A 196 9.49 -23.91 11.40
C ASN A 196 9.13 -23.29 12.74
N LYS A 197 10.00 -22.44 13.31
CA LYS A 197 9.69 -21.74 14.57
C LYS A 197 8.48 -20.82 14.41
N LEU A 198 8.41 -20.09 13.30
CA LEU A 198 7.31 -19.20 13.00
C LEU A 198 6.02 -19.99 12.69
N TYR A 199 6.09 -20.98 11.80
CA TYR A 199 4.97 -21.82 11.39
C TYR A 199 4.36 -22.60 12.57
N ASN A 200 5.20 -23.18 13.44
CA ASN A 200 4.75 -23.91 14.63
C ASN A 200 4.29 -22.99 15.76
N SER A 201 4.56 -21.68 15.69
CA SER A 201 4.09 -20.74 16.71
C SER A 201 2.60 -20.41 16.59
N VAL A 202 2.00 -20.69 15.42
CA VAL A 202 0.58 -20.50 15.12
C VAL A 202 -0.16 -21.81 15.39
N GLU A 203 -1.05 -21.80 16.37
CA GLU A 203 -1.98 -22.88 16.66
C GLU A 203 -3.25 -22.69 15.83
N LEU A 204 -3.83 -23.79 15.35
CA LEU A 204 -5.05 -23.79 14.55
C LEU A 204 -6.24 -24.18 15.42
N TYR A 205 -7.37 -23.52 15.18
CA TYR A 205 -8.61 -23.70 15.91
C TYR A 205 -9.76 -23.60 14.92
N GLU A 206 -10.38 -24.73 14.54
CA GLU A 206 -11.49 -24.81 13.57
C GLU A 206 -11.27 -23.90 12.34
N PRO A 207 -10.15 -24.03 11.61
CA PRO A 207 -9.77 -23.10 10.55
C PRO A 207 -10.85 -22.94 9.47
N GLU A 208 -11.55 -24.00 9.11
CA GLU A 208 -12.66 -24.02 8.14
C GLU A 208 -13.86 -23.15 8.54
N ARG A 209 -13.94 -22.76 9.81
CA ARG A 209 -14.97 -21.87 10.36
C ARG A 209 -14.49 -20.43 10.51
N LYS A 210 -13.26 -20.11 10.08
CA LYS A 210 -12.68 -18.77 10.22
C LYS A 210 -12.80 -17.97 8.94
N THR A 211 -13.04 -16.67 9.12
CA THR A 211 -12.91 -15.65 8.08
C THR A 211 -11.95 -14.57 8.58
N PHE A 212 -10.89 -14.35 7.83
CA PHE A 212 -9.94 -13.28 8.08
C PHE A 212 -10.33 -12.06 7.25
N HIS A 213 -10.67 -10.96 7.93
CA HIS A 213 -10.91 -9.66 7.33
C HIS A 213 -9.63 -8.84 7.44
N VAL A 214 -9.00 -8.53 6.31
CA VAL A 214 -7.66 -7.92 6.30
C VAL A 214 -7.69 -6.60 5.56
N HIS A 215 -7.48 -5.53 6.32
CA HIS A 215 -7.28 -4.19 5.75
C HIS A 215 -5.79 -3.93 5.49
N LEU A 216 -4.90 -4.38 6.38
CA LEU A 216 -3.45 -4.34 6.14
C LEU A 216 -2.76 -5.34 7.06
N THR A 217 -1.65 -5.90 6.63
CA THR A 217 -0.76 -6.72 7.49
C THR A 217 0.48 -5.91 7.85
N ASP A 218 0.79 -5.84 9.15
CA ASP A 218 1.90 -5.05 9.70
C ASP A 218 2.98 -5.92 10.34
N SER A 219 2.77 -7.23 10.40
CA SER A 219 3.74 -8.17 10.93
C SER A 219 3.73 -9.51 10.21
N LEU A 220 4.90 -10.14 10.23
CA LEU A 220 5.07 -11.47 9.67
C LEU A 220 4.27 -12.56 10.41
N SER A 221 3.95 -12.39 11.70
CA SER A 221 3.10 -13.36 12.40
C SER A 221 1.64 -13.27 11.95
N GLU A 222 1.14 -12.08 11.63
CA GLU A 222 -0.19 -11.92 11.03
C GLU A 222 -0.23 -12.64 9.69
N THR A 223 0.76 -12.38 8.83
CA THR A 223 0.89 -13.03 7.52
C THR A 223 0.99 -14.55 7.63
N MET A 224 1.84 -15.06 8.55
CA MET A 224 1.97 -16.51 8.78
C MET A 224 0.66 -17.14 9.26
N MET A 225 -0.04 -16.46 10.17
CA MET A 225 -1.31 -16.95 10.69
C MET A 225 -2.37 -17.01 9.58
N ILE A 226 -2.54 -15.93 8.81
CA ILE A 226 -3.48 -15.90 7.68
C ILE A 226 -3.15 -17.01 6.69
N ALA A 227 -1.88 -17.16 6.31
CA ALA A 227 -1.45 -18.19 5.37
C ALA A 227 -1.76 -19.60 5.88
N LYS A 228 -1.39 -19.92 7.12
CA LYS A 228 -1.61 -21.24 7.71
C LYS A 228 -3.09 -21.57 7.88
N TYR A 229 -3.91 -20.62 8.29
CA TYR A 229 -5.35 -20.82 8.40
C TYR A 229 -6.03 -20.96 7.04
N SER A 230 -5.62 -20.16 6.05
CA SER A 230 -6.19 -20.22 4.70
C SER A 230 -5.88 -21.54 4.00
N GLU A 231 -4.68 -22.09 4.23
CA GLU A 231 -4.29 -23.42 3.74
C GLU A 231 -5.19 -24.54 4.29
N GLU A 232 -5.76 -24.33 5.46
CA GLU A 232 -6.61 -25.28 6.19
C GLU A 232 -8.11 -24.93 6.08
N GLY A 233 -8.48 -24.10 5.09
CA GLY A 233 -9.86 -23.84 4.71
C GLY A 233 -10.48 -22.56 5.23
N ALA A 234 -9.75 -21.70 5.95
CA ALA A 234 -10.25 -20.39 6.34
C ALA A 234 -10.45 -19.48 5.12
N LYS A 235 -11.47 -18.62 5.18
CA LYS A 235 -11.71 -17.58 4.17
C LYS A 235 -10.85 -16.35 4.43
N LEU A 236 -10.47 -15.65 3.37
CA LEU A 236 -9.73 -14.39 3.39
C LEU A 236 -10.48 -13.32 2.60
N VAL A 237 -10.86 -12.27 3.30
CA VAL A 237 -11.51 -11.09 2.75
C VAL A 237 -10.53 -9.91 2.86
N TRP A 238 -10.04 -9.44 1.72
CA TRP A 238 -9.24 -8.22 1.67
C TRP A 238 -10.11 -6.99 1.63
N TYR A 239 -9.59 -5.87 2.14
CA TYR A 239 -10.25 -4.57 2.10
C TYR A 239 -9.33 -3.56 1.45
N GLN A 240 -9.88 -2.76 0.55
CA GLN A 240 -9.19 -1.62 0.00
C GLN A 240 -8.74 -0.67 1.13
N HIS A 241 -7.45 -0.38 1.17
CA HIS A 241 -6.81 0.43 2.21
C HIS A 241 -6.18 1.74 1.71
N GLY A 242 -6.29 2.01 0.42
CA GLY A 242 -5.79 3.23 -0.20
C GLY A 242 -6.43 3.49 -1.56
N CYS A 243 -5.96 4.56 -2.21
CA CYS A 243 -6.31 4.87 -3.61
C CYS A 243 -5.54 3.97 -4.58
N TYR A 244 -5.65 4.25 -5.88
CA TYR A 244 -5.09 3.48 -6.99
C TYR A 244 -5.80 2.14 -7.26
N TYR A 245 -6.56 1.59 -6.31
CA TYR A 245 -7.40 0.42 -6.56
C TYR A 245 -8.63 0.84 -7.37
N GLY A 246 -8.93 0.12 -8.44
CA GLY A 246 -9.98 0.49 -9.39
C GLY A 246 -9.67 1.73 -10.24
N GLU A 247 -8.57 2.45 -9.98
CA GLU A 247 -8.18 3.63 -10.75
C GLU A 247 -7.01 3.33 -11.71
N VAL A 248 -6.03 2.50 -11.30
CA VAL A 248 -4.85 2.17 -12.11
C VAL A 248 -4.90 0.72 -12.52
N VAL A 249 -4.76 0.46 -13.81
CA VAL A 249 -4.67 -0.90 -14.32
C VAL A 249 -3.42 -1.58 -13.73
N HIS A 250 -3.51 -2.89 -13.45
CA HIS A 250 -2.33 -3.71 -13.13
C HIS A 250 -1.52 -3.29 -11.88
N LYS A 251 -2.15 -2.61 -10.91
CA LYS A 251 -1.48 -2.32 -9.63
C LYS A 251 -1.13 -3.64 -8.92
N TYR A 252 0.17 -3.93 -8.83
CA TYR A 252 0.69 -5.19 -8.26
C TYR A 252 0.01 -5.59 -6.96
N ARG A 253 -0.11 -4.67 -5.99
CA ARG A 253 -0.66 -5.01 -4.68
C ARG A 253 -2.13 -5.40 -4.76
N GLY A 254 -2.90 -4.70 -5.60
CA GLY A 254 -4.28 -5.08 -5.87
C GLY A 254 -4.35 -6.47 -6.46
N TYR A 255 -3.53 -6.75 -7.48
CA TYR A 255 -3.50 -8.08 -8.07
C TYR A 255 -3.13 -9.20 -7.10
N PHE A 256 -2.13 -8.98 -6.26
CA PHE A 256 -1.74 -9.92 -5.23
C PHE A 256 -2.93 -10.22 -4.29
N GLU A 257 -3.58 -9.17 -3.78
CA GLU A 257 -4.72 -9.28 -2.87
C GLU A 257 -5.90 -10.01 -3.57
N HIS A 258 -6.17 -9.75 -4.85
CA HIS A 258 -7.15 -10.51 -5.64
C HIS A 258 -6.76 -11.99 -5.82
N SER A 259 -5.47 -12.27 -6.04
CA SER A 259 -5.00 -13.63 -6.31
C SER A 259 -4.94 -14.52 -5.06
N THR A 260 -5.03 -13.93 -3.87
CA THR A 260 -4.92 -14.63 -2.58
C THR A 260 -6.20 -14.53 -1.74
N GLY A 261 -7.09 -13.60 -2.04
CA GLY A 261 -8.38 -13.46 -1.37
C GLY A 261 -9.46 -14.36 -1.95
N ASP A 262 -10.45 -14.70 -1.13
CA ASP A 262 -11.73 -15.25 -1.60
C ASP A 262 -12.72 -14.12 -1.94
N GLN A 263 -12.49 -12.92 -1.39
CA GLN A 263 -13.27 -11.71 -1.62
C GLN A 263 -12.38 -10.48 -1.47
N PHE A 264 -12.65 -9.43 -2.25
CA PHE A 264 -12.01 -8.12 -2.14
C PHE A 264 -13.07 -7.03 -1.97
N ARG A 265 -13.10 -6.36 -0.81
CA ARG A 265 -14.05 -5.27 -0.52
C ARG A 265 -13.49 -3.93 -0.97
N THR A 266 -14.11 -3.36 -1.99
CA THR A 266 -13.73 -2.07 -2.57
C THR A 266 -14.43 -0.92 -1.86
N TRP A 267 -14.07 0.31 -2.21
CA TRP A 267 -14.79 1.52 -1.77
C TRP A 267 -16.04 1.84 -2.61
N GLY A 268 -16.56 0.90 -3.41
CA GLY A 268 -17.83 1.05 -4.11
C GLY A 268 -17.87 0.50 -5.53
N TYR A 269 -16.72 0.32 -6.17
CA TYR A 269 -16.65 -0.16 -7.55
C TYR A 269 -16.53 -1.68 -7.63
N LYS A 270 -16.70 -2.22 -8.83
CA LYS A 270 -16.50 -3.63 -9.13
C LYS A 270 -15.77 -3.77 -10.47
N GLU A 271 -14.55 -4.28 -10.45
CA GLU A 271 -13.72 -4.50 -11.65
C GLU A 271 -13.38 -5.99 -11.80
N HIS A 272 -13.16 -6.68 -10.69
CA HIS A 272 -12.81 -8.10 -10.63
C HIS A 272 -14.00 -8.97 -10.16
N PRO A 273 -14.09 -10.27 -10.55
CA PRO A 273 -15.19 -11.14 -10.12
C PRO A 273 -15.39 -11.26 -8.60
N ILE A 274 -14.29 -11.22 -7.83
CA ILE A 274 -14.33 -11.30 -6.36
C ILE A 274 -14.53 -9.94 -5.68
N ASP A 275 -14.61 -8.86 -6.46
CA ASP A 275 -14.90 -7.54 -5.91
C ASP A 275 -16.32 -7.46 -5.37
N GLU A 276 -16.42 -6.93 -4.17
CA GLU A 276 -17.66 -6.56 -3.51
C GLU A 276 -17.62 -5.06 -3.17
N PRO A 277 -18.42 -4.23 -3.85
CA PRO A 277 -18.69 -2.86 -3.43
C PRO A 277 -19.01 -2.76 -1.94
N TRP A 278 -18.23 -1.98 -1.19
CA TRP A 278 -18.37 -1.87 0.26
C TRP A 278 -18.13 -0.43 0.75
N SER A 279 -18.15 -0.22 2.07
CA SER A 279 -17.88 1.07 2.71
C SER A 279 -16.41 1.49 2.66
N ALA A 280 -16.18 2.78 2.43
CA ALA A 280 -14.86 3.40 2.48
C ALA A 280 -14.46 3.83 3.91
N TYR A 281 -14.29 2.88 4.84
CA TYR A 281 -14.04 3.16 6.27
C TYR A 281 -12.91 4.15 6.54
N ARG A 282 -11.86 4.13 5.73
CA ARG A 282 -10.74 5.07 5.85
C ARG A 282 -11.18 6.51 5.55
N LEU A 283 -11.97 6.72 4.50
CA LEU A 283 -12.49 8.04 4.13
C LEU A 283 -13.47 8.54 5.20
N GLU A 284 -14.22 7.63 5.80
CA GLU A 284 -15.08 7.94 6.92
C GLU A 284 -14.32 8.42 8.16
N VAL A 285 -13.23 7.74 8.54
CA VAL A 285 -12.39 8.19 9.65
C VAL A 285 -11.79 9.58 9.37
N PHE A 286 -11.48 9.87 8.11
CA PHE A 286 -11.06 11.21 7.72
C PHE A 286 -12.19 12.22 7.93
N ARG A 287 -13.41 11.93 7.46
CA ARG A 287 -14.61 12.78 7.64
C ARG A 287 -14.90 13.07 9.12
N GLN A 288 -14.83 12.06 9.97
CA GLN A 288 -15.06 12.21 11.42
C GLN A 288 -14.00 13.08 12.11
N LYS A 289 -12.76 13.08 11.58
CA LYS A 289 -11.66 13.91 12.08
C LYS A 289 -11.65 15.31 11.47
N LEU A 290 -12.45 15.55 10.44
CA LEU A 290 -12.64 16.87 9.87
C LEU A 290 -13.47 17.68 10.90
N PRO A 291 -12.95 18.80 11.43
CA PRO A 291 -13.70 19.63 12.36
C PRO A 291 -15.08 19.99 11.79
N GLN A 292 -16.13 19.68 12.54
CA GLN A 292 -17.53 19.91 12.11
C GLN A 292 -17.90 21.39 12.10
N ASN A 293 -17.23 22.20 12.94
CA ASN A 293 -17.31 23.64 12.88
C ASN A 293 -16.15 24.14 12.02
N ALA A 294 -16.48 24.78 10.90
CA ALA A 294 -15.49 25.43 10.05
C ALA A 294 -14.80 26.53 10.87
N GLU A 295 -13.60 26.26 11.38
CA GLU A 295 -12.65 27.35 11.63
C GLU A 295 -12.49 28.09 10.30
N GLU A 296 -12.49 29.43 10.32
CA GLU A 296 -12.19 30.17 9.11
C GLU A 296 -10.87 29.65 8.50
N PRO A 297 -10.85 29.34 7.18
CA PRO A 297 -9.66 28.82 6.54
C PRO A 297 -8.45 29.73 6.81
N THR A 298 -7.39 29.15 7.37
CA THR A 298 -6.16 29.87 7.69
C THR A 298 -5.25 30.02 6.46
N TYR A 299 -5.34 29.07 5.53
CA TYR A 299 -4.52 28.98 4.33
C TYR A 299 -5.38 29.07 3.07
N ASP A 300 -4.89 29.80 2.08
CA ASP A 300 -5.57 29.94 0.78
C ASP A 300 -5.41 28.68 -0.07
N LEU A 301 -4.27 28.00 0.04
CA LEU A 301 -3.94 26.80 -0.72
C LEU A 301 -3.11 25.83 0.13
N MET A 302 -3.41 24.54 0.02
CA MET A 302 -2.57 23.47 0.57
C MET A 302 -1.97 22.63 -0.54
N LEU A 303 -0.64 22.51 -0.55
CA LEU A 303 0.11 21.62 -1.41
C LEU A 303 0.29 20.26 -0.71
N CYS A 304 -0.34 19.22 -1.22
CA CYS A 304 -0.28 17.88 -0.64
C CYS A 304 0.66 16.98 -1.44
N TYR A 305 1.81 16.64 -0.84
CA TYR A 305 2.85 15.86 -1.50
C TYR A 305 2.70 14.36 -1.22
N ALA A 306 3.04 13.53 -2.21
CA ALA A 306 3.25 12.10 -2.01
C ALA A 306 4.58 11.85 -1.26
N ALA A 307 4.95 10.57 -1.09
CA ALA A 307 6.29 10.26 -0.59
C ALA A 307 7.33 10.80 -1.58
N MET A 308 8.26 11.62 -1.10
CA MET A 308 9.37 12.14 -1.89
C MET A 308 10.53 11.15 -1.85
N ASP A 309 11.00 10.76 -3.02
CA ASP A 309 12.20 9.94 -3.22
C ASP A 309 13.05 10.52 -4.35
N GLU A 310 14.25 9.99 -4.55
CA GLU A 310 15.18 10.51 -5.57
C GLU A 310 14.58 10.51 -7.00
N ARG A 311 13.61 9.63 -7.29
CA ARG A 311 12.99 9.54 -8.62
C ARG A 311 12.03 10.68 -8.89
N ASN A 312 11.35 11.18 -7.86
CA ASN A 312 10.30 12.20 -8.01
C ASN A 312 10.64 13.57 -7.41
N LYS A 313 11.74 13.68 -6.64
CA LYS A 313 12.18 14.90 -5.99
C LYS A 313 12.32 16.09 -6.95
N ASN A 314 13.04 15.91 -8.06
CA ASN A 314 13.23 16.99 -9.05
C ASN A 314 11.93 17.45 -9.68
N ARG A 315 10.97 16.53 -9.90
CA ARG A 315 9.64 16.86 -10.39
C ARG A 315 8.90 17.75 -9.39
N PHE A 316 8.93 17.40 -8.10
CA PHE A 316 8.31 18.23 -7.07
C PHE A 316 8.98 19.61 -6.96
N ILE A 317 10.32 19.68 -6.94
CA ILE A 317 11.04 20.97 -6.90
C ILE A 317 10.61 21.87 -8.07
N ARG A 318 10.66 21.35 -9.30
CA ARG A 318 10.28 22.12 -10.50
C ARG A 318 8.82 22.57 -10.46
N ASN A 319 7.91 21.66 -10.14
CA ASN A 319 6.48 21.95 -10.11
C ASN A 319 6.15 22.97 -9.01
N THR A 320 6.75 22.84 -7.83
CA THR A 320 6.55 23.80 -6.73
C THR A 320 7.15 25.16 -7.05
N GLY A 321 8.34 25.22 -7.65
CA GLY A 321 8.95 26.47 -8.09
C GLY A 321 8.05 27.22 -9.07
N TYR A 322 7.66 26.55 -10.17
CA TYR A 322 6.75 27.12 -11.16
C TYR A 322 5.44 27.60 -10.53
N LEU A 323 4.82 26.79 -9.67
CA LEU A 323 3.60 27.20 -8.98
C LEU A 323 3.81 28.48 -8.17
N LEU A 324 4.89 28.59 -7.41
CA LEU A 324 5.10 29.77 -6.57
C LEU A 324 5.42 31.00 -7.42
N ASP A 325 6.16 30.86 -8.51
CA ASP A 325 6.50 31.97 -9.40
C ASP A 325 5.27 32.56 -10.12
N GLU A 326 4.35 31.70 -10.58
CA GLU A 326 3.24 32.09 -11.46
C GLU A 326 1.87 32.21 -10.74
N LEU A 327 1.74 31.73 -9.50
CA LEU A 327 0.48 31.81 -8.75
C LEU A 327 0.23 33.24 -8.24
N ASP A 328 -0.99 33.73 -8.46
CA ASP A 328 -1.45 35.05 -8.02
C ASP A 328 -1.24 35.23 -6.51
N SER A 329 -0.21 36.01 -6.16
CA SER A 329 0.19 36.28 -4.79
C SER A 329 -0.80 37.15 -4.01
N VAL A 330 -1.70 37.87 -4.70
CA VAL A 330 -2.77 38.64 -4.07
C VAL A 330 -3.89 37.70 -3.66
N LYS A 331 -4.22 36.71 -4.49
CA LYS A 331 -5.26 35.72 -4.23
C LYS A 331 -4.82 34.64 -3.24
N TYR A 332 -3.56 34.21 -3.30
CA TYR A 332 -3.00 33.13 -2.48
C TYR A 332 -1.83 33.64 -1.62
N LYS A 333 -2.17 34.23 -0.47
CA LYS A 333 -1.21 34.89 0.44
C LYS A 333 -0.57 33.92 1.42
N LYS A 334 -1.30 32.85 1.79
CA LYS A 334 -0.84 31.85 2.76
C LYS A 334 -0.99 30.45 2.18
N ILE A 335 0.14 29.76 2.02
CA ILE A 335 0.20 28.43 1.43
C ILE A 335 0.71 27.44 2.46
N LEU A 336 0.07 26.28 2.58
CA LEU A 336 0.52 25.18 3.44
C LEU A 336 1.18 24.10 2.58
N ALA A 337 2.47 23.84 2.76
CA ALA A 337 3.15 22.69 2.16
C ALA A 337 3.13 21.51 3.12
N ARG A 338 2.45 20.43 2.76
CA ARG A 338 2.35 19.23 3.60
C ARG A 338 3.24 18.09 3.07
N PRO A 339 4.32 17.73 3.78
CA PRO A 339 5.05 16.50 3.49
C PRO A 339 4.20 15.26 3.81
N ARG A 340 4.38 14.17 3.04
CA ARG A 340 3.94 12.86 3.50
C ARG A 340 4.86 12.39 4.64
N PRO A 341 4.32 12.08 5.83
CA PRO A 341 5.16 11.62 6.93
C PRO A 341 5.84 10.29 6.57
N VAL A 342 7.16 10.20 6.76
CA VAL A 342 7.93 8.96 6.55
C VAL A 342 7.71 8.01 7.73
N ASN A 343 7.76 8.54 8.95
CA ASN A 343 7.36 7.88 10.18
C ASN A 343 7.08 8.93 11.27
N SER A 344 6.54 8.53 12.41
CA SER A 344 6.19 9.46 13.50
C SER A 344 7.38 10.09 14.23
N ARG A 345 8.63 9.76 13.88
CA ARG A 345 9.84 10.18 14.61
C ARG A 345 10.86 10.94 13.75
N VAL A 346 10.78 10.81 12.43
CA VAL A 346 11.70 11.45 11.49
C VAL A 346 10.91 12.54 10.78
N SER A 347 11.38 13.76 10.97
CA SER A 347 10.81 14.90 10.31
C SER A 347 11.05 14.82 8.81
N ALA A 348 10.01 15.03 8.01
CA ALA A 348 10.13 15.15 6.56
C ALA A 348 10.28 16.62 6.13
N SER A 349 10.23 17.59 7.07
CA SER A 349 10.31 19.02 6.74
C SER A 349 11.62 19.38 6.04
N ASP A 350 12.73 18.74 6.39
CA ASP A 350 14.04 19.03 5.78
C ASP A 350 14.06 18.71 4.27
N GLN A 351 13.19 17.80 3.81
CA GLN A 351 13.02 17.50 2.39
C GLN A 351 12.44 18.68 1.61
N PHE A 352 11.87 19.66 2.30
CA PHE A 352 11.23 20.86 1.75
C PHE A 352 12.09 22.12 1.88
N SER A 353 13.38 21.96 2.22
CA SER A 353 14.36 23.06 2.27
C SER A 353 14.52 23.82 0.95
N PHE A 354 14.05 23.28 -0.17
CA PHE A 354 14.01 23.96 -1.46
C PHE A 354 12.90 25.02 -1.57
N ILE A 355 11.94 25.06 -0.63
CA ILE A 355 10.90 26.07 -0.58
C ILE A 355 11.40 27.25 0.28
N SER A 356 11.72 28.36 -0.38
CA SER A 356 12.17 29.60 0.27
C SER A 356 11.11 30.73 0.26
N ASP A 357 9.95 30.49 -0.33
CA ASP A 357 8.89 31.49 -0.47
C ASP A 357 8.23 31.81 0.89
N ALA A 358 8.19 33.09 1.25
CA ALA A 358 7.69 33.58 2.53
C ALA A 358 6.17 33.35 2.73
N ARG A 359 5.42 33.09 1.66
CA ARG A 359 3.99 32.73 1.73
C ARG A 359 3.78 31.30 2.22
N VAL A 360 4.81 30.45 2.13
CA VAL A 360 4.67 29.01 2.37
C VAL A 360 5.07 28.64 3.80
N VAL A 361 4.15 27.94 4.48
CA VAL A 361 4.40 27.30 5.76
C VAL A 361 4.50 25.79 5.53
N VAL A 362 5.60 25.18 5.97
CA VAL A 362 5.73 23.71 5.95
C VAL A 362 5.02 23.15 7.16
N ALA A 363 4.06 22.24 6.92
CA ALA A 363 3.30 21.63 7.99
C ALA A 363 4.20 20.78 8.90
N PRO A 364 4.01 20.81 10.23
CA PRO A 364 4.80 20.00 11.14
C PRO A 364 4.47 18.51 10.95
N ASP A 365 5.46 17.64 11.10
CA ASP A 365 5.28 16.21 10.96
C ASP A 365 4.27 15.64 11.98
N GLY A 366 3.53 14.63 11.53
CA GLY A 366 2.53 13.94 12.36
C GLY A 366 1.25 14.73 12.62
N SER A 367 1.12 15.97 12.11
CA SER A 367 -0.14 16.69 12.20
C SER A 367 -1.25 16.02 11.37
N SER A 368 -2.48 16.08 11.89
CA SER A 368 -3.65 15.45 11.27
C SER A 368 -3.93 16.10 9.92
N ILE A 369 -3.98 15.28 8.86
CA ILE A 369 -4.34 15.76 7.53
C ILE A 369 -5.74 16.37 7.50
N ALA A 370 -6.72 15.76 8.17
CA ALA A 370 -8.09 16.30 8.20
C ALA A 370 -8.10 17.72 8.76
N ARG A 371 -7.32 17.98 9.82
CA ARG A 371 -7.18 19.33 10.40
C ARG A 371 -6.49 20.33 9.46
N GLN A 372 -5.54 19.88 8.65
CA GLN A 372 -4.88 20.76 7.68
C GLN A 372 -5.79 21.11 6.51
N VAL A 373 -6.53 20.10 6.01
CA VAL A 373 -7.53 20.27 4.96
C VAL A 373 -8.62 21.24 5.44
N SER A 374 -9.16 21.09 6.65
CA SER A 374 -10.16 22.02 7.17
C SER A 374 -9.66 23.46 7.35
N LYS A 375 -8.34 23.66 7.42
CA LYS A 375 -7.73 24.99 7.52
C LYS A 375 -7.37 25.59 6.17
N SER A 376 -7.64 24.89 5.07
CA SER A 376 -7.25 25.31 3.73
C SER A 376 -8.50 25.57 2.91
N ARG A 377 -8.49 26.59 2.04
CA ARG A 377 -9.64 26.88 1.16
C ARG A 377 -9.75 25.88 0.01
N ILE A 378 -8.60 25.44 -0.51
CA ILE A 378 -8.48 24.43 -1.55
C ILE A 378 -7.20 23.61 -1.36
N VAL A 379 -7.25 22.35 -1.77
CA VAL A 379 -6.11 21.44 -1.77
C VAL A 379 -5.64 21.17 -3.20
N LEU A 380 -4.34 21.30 -3.47
CA LEU A 380 -3.69 20.79 -4.67
C LEU A 380 -2.96 19.48 -4.33
N GLN A 381 -3.43 18.38 -4.89
CA GLN A 381 -2.74 17.10 -4.84
C GLN A 381 -1.65 17.08 -5.90
N MET A 382 -0.39 17.04 -5.46
CA MET A 382 0.78 17.04 -6.37
C MET A 382 0.88 15.76 -7.23
N ARG A 383 0.00 14.78 -6.98
CA ARG A 383 -0.13 13.54 -7.73
C ARG A 383 -1.52 12.93 -7.51
N VAL A 384 -2.20 12.55 -8.57
CA VAL A 384 -3.42 11.74 -8.60
C VAL A 384 -3.13 10.49 -9.43
N PRO A 385 -3.44 9.27 -8.94
CA PRO A 385 -4.33 8.95 -7.82
C PRO A 385 -3.70 9.24 -6.45
N SER A 386 -4.55 9.63 -5.50
CA SER A 386 -4.15 9.90 -4.11
C SER A 386 -5.32 9.64 -3.17
N THR A 387 -5.05 9.03 -2.01
CA THR A 387 -6.10 8.80 -1.01
C THR A 387 -6.57 10.14 -0.45
N ASN A 388 -5.68 11.12 -0.40
CA ASN A 388 -6.03 12.45 0.08
C ASN A 388 -6.91 13.21 -0.94
N PHE A 389 -6.82 12.87 -2.23
CA PHE A 389 -7.79 13.35 -3.24
C PHE A 389 -9.19 12.80 -2.94
N LEU A 390 -9.31 11.48 -2.78
CA LEU A 390 -10.59 10.83 -2.45
C LEU A 390 -11.16 11.27 -1.08
N GLU A 391 -10.31 11.51 -0.08
CA GLU A 391 -10.72 12.06 1.22
C GLU A 391 -11.37 13.45 1.08
N CYS A 392 -10.85 14.31 0.18
CA CYS A 392 -11.45 15.62 -0.10
C CYS A 392 -12.78 15.49 -0.85
N ILE A 393 -12.83 14.65 -1.90
CA ILE A 393 -14.07 14.36 -2.65
C ILE A 393 -15.15 13.78 -1.74
N TYR A 394 -14.79 12.86 -0.84
CA TYR A 394 -15.71 12.25 0.11
C TYR A 394 -16.37 13.30 1.02
N CYS A 395 -15.61 14.32 1.43
CA CYS A 395 -16.08 15.38 2.32
C CYS A 395 -16.58 16.63 1.58
N ASP A 396 -16.68 16.60 0.25
CA ASP A 396 -17.00 17.78 -0.59
C ASP A 396 -16.13 19.00 -0.28
N HIS A 397 -14.84 18.76 -0.03
CA HIS A 397 -13.85 19.81 0.17
C HIS A 397 -13.15 20.18 -1.15
N PRO A 398 -13.02 21.48 -1.50
CA PRO A 398 -12.40 21.89 -2.76
C PRO A 398 -11.01 21.29 -2.95
N VAL A 399 -10.82 20.62 -4.08
CA VAL A 399 -9.58 19.93 -4.41
C VAL A 399 -9.32 19.97 -5.91
N ILE A 400 -8.07 20.13 -6.31
CA ILE A 400 -7.59 19.82 -7.66
C ILE A 400 -6.39 18.87 -7.57
N GLY A 401 -6.00 18.26 -8.68
CA GLY A 401 -4.86 17.36 -8.69
C GLY A 401 -4.10 17.27 -10.01
N LEU A 402 -2.80 16.98 -9.91
CA LEU A 402 -1.97 16.65 -11.07
C LEU A 402 -2.13 15.17 -11.41
N LEU A 403 -2.76 14.87 -12.54
CA LEU A 403 -3.02 13.51 -13.00
C LEU A 403 -1.70 12.87 -13.47
N ASP A 404 -1.28 11.84 -12.74
CA ASP A 404 -0.07 11.05 -12.99
C ASP A 404 -0.42 9.57 -13.26
N ASN A 405 -1.68 9.32 -13.60
CA ASN A 405 -2.18 8.02 -14.04
C ASN A 405 -2.23 7.99 -15.57
N ASP A 406 -1.23 7.36 -16.17
CA ASP A 406 -1.14 7.13 -17.61
C ASP A 406 -1.86 5.85 -18.05
N GLN A 407 -2.31 5.02 -17.10
CA GLN A 407 -2.99 3.75 -17.32
C GLN A 407 -4.27 3.66 -16.47
N PRO A 408 -5.26 4.54 -16.70
CA PRO A 408 -6.53 4.47 -16.00
C PRO A 408 -7.31 3.21 -16.37
N THR A 409 -8.04 2.65 -15.41
CA THR A 409 -9.01 1.58 -15.67
C THR A 409 -10.18 2.10 -16.52
N GLU A 410 -10.90 1.20 -17.18
CA GLU A 410 -12.10 1.54 -17.95
C GLU A 410 -13.17 2.21 -17.07
N ILE A 411 -13.29 1.78 -15.80
CA ILE A 411 -14.30 2.32 -14.88
C ILE A 411 -14.00 3.75 -14.41
N VAL A 412 -12.74 4.19 -14.39
CA VAL A 412 -12.38 5.55 -13.94
C VAL A 412 -12.22 6.54 -15.10
N THR A 413 -11.90 6.04 -16.30
CA THR A 413 -11.55 6.85 -17.47
C THR A 413 -12.58 7.95 -17.78
N PRO A 414 -13.91 7.66 -17.84
CA PRO A 414 -14.91 8.69 -18.14
C PRO A 414 -14.95 9.83 -17.10
N PHE A 415 -14.67 9.51 -15.82
CA PHE A 415 -14.62 10.51 -14.76
C PHE A 415 -13.38 11.38 -14.88
N TYR A 416 -12.23 10.82 -15.22
CA TYR A 416 -11.01 11.59 -15.44
C TYR A 416 -11.15 12.55 -16.61
N GLU A 417 -11.76 12.12 -17.71
CA GLU A 417 -12.05 13.01 -18.86
C GLU A 417 -12.94 14.19 -18.44
N HIS A 418 -14.01 13.92 -17.69
CA HIS A 418 -14.87 14.97 -17.14
C HIS A 418 -14.09 15.91 -16.22
N PHE A 419 -13.27 15.37 -15.31
CA PHE A 419 -12.48 16.15 -14.36
C PHE A 419 -11.41 17.01 -15.02
N LEU A 420 -10.75 16.52 -16.07
CA LEU A 420 -9.85 17.33 -16.90
C LEU A 420 -10.60 18.50 -17.55
N LYS A 421 -11.78 18.24 -18.12
CA LYS A 421 -12.60 19.27 -18.76
C LYS A 421 -13.09 20.34 -17.79
N ARG A 422 -13.36 19.98 -16.52
CA ARG A 422 -13.91 20.89 -15.50
C ARG A 422 -12.85 21.49 -14.58
N GLY A 423 -11.56 21.28 -14.86
CA GLY A 423 -10.45 21.83 -14.06
C GLY A 423 -10.31 21.20 -12.67
N LEU A 424 -10.82 19.98 -12.46
CA LEU A 424 -10.60 19.23 -11.23
C LEU A 424 -9.28 18.44 -11.28
N LEU A 425 -8.89 18.01 -12.48
CA LEU A 425 -7.59 17.38 -12.74
C LEU A 425 -6.84 18.18 -13.81
N HIS A 426 -5.51 18.15 -13.72
CA HIS A 426 -4.61 18.83 -14.64
C HIS A 426 -3.49 17.88 -15.07
N ARG A 427 -3.05 17.97 -16.33
CA ARG A 427 -1.95 17.14 -16.86
C ARG A 427 -0.58 17.64 -16.44
N ASP A 428 -0.48 18.92 -16.12
CA ASP A 428 0.75 19.61 -15.76
C ASP A 428 0.46 20.76 -14.79
N MET A 429 1.54 21.36 -14.28
CA MET A 429 1.44 22.45 -13.30
C MET A 429 0.96 23.76 -13.93
N GLU A 430 1.30 24.02 -15.19
CA GLU A 430 0.90 25.24 -15.91
C GLU A 430 -0.62 25.35 -16.00
N SER A 431 -1.28 24.28 -16.45
CA SER A 431 -2.73 24.17 -16.48
C SER A 431 -3.37 24.37 -15.10
N ALA A 432 -2.75 23.82 -14.04
CA ALA A 432 -3.26 23.94 -12.67
C ALA A 432 -3.16 25.39 -12.15
N VAL A 433 -2.03 26.06 -12.39
CA VAL A 433 -1.81 27.45 -11.96
C VAL A 433 -2.71 28.41 -12.71
N GLN A 434 -2.83 28.25 -14.04
CA GLN A 434 -3.75 29.07 -14.85
C GLN A 434 -5.18 28.98 -14.29
N PHE A 435 -5.65 27.75 -14.07
CA PHE A 435 -6.96 27.52 -13.49
C PHE A 435 -7.10 28.18 -12.10
N LEU A 436 -6.14 27.97 -11.20
CA LEU A 436 -6.17 28.57 -9.86
C LEU A 436 -6.21 30.11 -9.91
N ASN A 437 -5.49 30.74 -10.83
CA ASN A 437 -5.50 32.21 -10.97
C ASN A 437 -6.87 32.71 -11.45
N GLU A 438 -7.46 32.07 -12.46
CA GLU A 438 -8.70 32.52 -13.11
C GLU A 438 -9.98 32.16 -12.35
N VAL A 439 -10.01 31.04 -11.62
CA VAL A 439 -11.27 30.47 -11.12
C VAL A 439 -11.90 31.27 -9.96
N ASN A 440 -13.22 31.45 -9.98
CA ASN A 440 -13.97 31.76 -8.76
C ASN A 440 -14.25 30.45 -8.00
N LEU A 441 -13.48 30.20 -6.93
CA LEU A 441 -13.48 28.92 -6.22
C LEU A 441 -14.86 28.51 -5.68
N GLU A 442 -15.65 29.46 -5.16
CA GLU A 442 -16.95 29.18 -4.55
C GLU A 442 -17.98 28.75 -5.60
N ASN A 443 -18.07 29.52 -6.68
CA ASN A 443 -18.97 29.21 -7.79
C ASN A 443 -18.58 27.90 -8.47
N TRP A 444 -17.30 27.75 -8.80
CA TRP A 444 -16.79 26.54 -9.45
C TRP A 444 -17.04 25.29 -8.62
N TRP A 445 -16.71 25.32 -7.31
CA TRP A 445 -16.89 24.13 -6.47
C TRP A 445 -18.36 23.76 -6.29
N THR A 446 -19.24 24.75 -6.19
CA THR A 446 -20.69 24.53 -6.17
C THR A 446 -21.15 23.83 -7.44
N GLU A 447 -20.70 24.29 -8.62
CA GLU A 447 -21.04 23.63 -9.88
C GLU A 447 -20.46 22.21 -10.00
N ILE A 448 -19.23 21.97 -9.52
CA ILE A 448 -18.61 20.64 -9.53
C ILE A 448 -19.42 19.68 -8.67
N THR A 449 -19.68 20.05 -7.42
CA THR A 449 -20.38 19.18 -6.46
C THR A 449 -21.83 18.91 -6.87
N GLN A 450 -22.44 19.76 -7.69
CA GLN A 450 -23.77 19.53 -8.26
C GLN A 450 -23.75 18.73 -9.56
N SER A 451 -22.59 18.49 -10.17
CA SER A 451 -22.50 17.76 -11.43
C SER A 451 -22.84 16.28 -11.26
N ARG A 452 -23.51 15.70 -12.27
CA ARG A 452 -23.88 14.29 -12.27
C ARG A 452 -22.65 13.39 -12.21
N GLU A 453 -21.61 13.73 -12.95
CA GLU A 453 -20.38 12.93 -13.05
C GLU A 453 -19.59 12.95 -11.73
N TYR A 454 -19.55 14.10 -11.03
CA TYR A 454 -18.94 14.17 -9.70
C TYR A 454 -19.69 13.28 -8.69
N GLN A 455 -21.03 13.38 -8.65
CA GLN A 455 -21.84 12.54 -7.76
C GLN A 455 -21.71 11.06 -8.10
N ALA A 456 -21.69 10.71 -9.39
CA ALA A 456 -21.47 9.34 -9.84
C ALA A 456 -20.08 8.83 -9.47
N TYR A 457 -19.02 9.64 -9.63
CA TYR A 457 -17.66 9.28 -9.22
C TYR A 457 -17.59 9.06 -7.71
N LYS A 458 -18.13 10.00 -6.92
CA LYS A 458 -18.19 9.91 -5.46
C LYS A 458 -18.91 8.64 -5.03
N GLN A 459 -20.07 8.33 -5.60
CA GLN A 459 -20.80 7.11 -5.26
C GLN A 459 -20.03 5.84 -5.67
N THR A 460 -19.38 5.84 -6.84
CA THR A 460 -18.64 4.68 -7.37
C THR A 460 -17.36 4.39 -6.58
N PHE A 461 -16.59 5.41 -6.20
CA PHE A 461 -15.25 5.24 -5.61
C PHE A 461 -15.20 5.51 -4.10
N THR A 462 -16.30 5.95 -3.50
CA THR A 462 -16.37 6.17 -2.05
C THR A 462 -17.60 5.58 -1.36
N ASN A 463 -18.64 5.21 -2.13
CA ASN A 463 -19.88 4.61 -1.66
C ASN A 463 -20.46 5.35 -0.44
N SER A 464 -20.54 6.68 -0.54
CA SER A 464 -20.85 7.57 0.57
C SER A 464 -22.24 7.40 1.17
N ASP A 465 -23.17 6.78 0.43
CA ASP A 465 -24.57 6.65 0.86
C ASP A 465 -24.82 5.45 1.78
N GLN A 466 -24.17 4.30 1.56
CA GLN A 466 -24.40 3.10 2.37
C GLN A 466 -24.04 3.29 3.86
N PHE A 467 -23.07 4.16 4.16
CA PHE A 467 -22.59 4.33 5.53
C PHE A 467 -23.59 5.06 6.44
N LYS A 468 -24.49 5.88 5.86
CA LYS A 468 -25.52 6.61 6.62
C LYS A 468 -26.57 5.68 7.23
N GLU A 469 -26.80 4.51 6.64
CA GLU A 469 -27.79 3.54 7.12
C GLU A 469 -27.25 2.60 8.20
N THR A 470 -25.92 2.35 8.23
CA THR A 470 -25.30 1.37 9.14
C THR A 470 -25.00 1.91 10.54
N ILE A 471 -24.93 3.24 10.75
CA ILE A 471 -24.65 3.85 12.06
C ILE A 471 -25.92 4.27 12.82
N VAL A 472 -27.08 4.32 12.15
CA VAL A 472 -28.35 4.77 12.76
C VAL A 472 -29.13 3.58 13.38
N ARG A 473 -28.52 2.40 13.47
CA ARG A 473 -29.00 1.26 14.24
C ARG A 473 -27.99 0.94 15.34
#